data_AF-A0A661IBT2-F1
#
_entry.id   AF-A0A661IBT2-F1
#
_cell.length_a   1.000
_cell.length_b   1.000
_cell.length_c   1.000
_cell.angle_alpha   90.00
_cell.angle_beta   90.00
_cell.angle_gamma   90.00
#
_symmetry.space_group_name_H-M   'P 1'
#
loop_
_entity.id
_entity.type
_entity.pdbx_description
1 polymer ?
#
loop_
_entity_poly.entity_id
_entity_poly.type
_entity_poly.pdbx_seq_one_letter_code
_entity_poly.pdbx_strand_id
1 'polypeptide(L)'
;MKIVLIFLLITGVYAKSGKWKNIEPFNKHSANAYQLKEDIDVLEIRAYGIRSQYKTYHTSIGIYVKPKKELSKKLVKKFSKATLNSSRKGDIRIPPDFKGNISRGFVLYKNGKIFRMNEMSDIISCLGEIDTAAEAQLVLWLHSQYSGVKQTAKGKLSYRPAVLNQKYRKTEKGYEIVTKYTISHSYSRSKWEWCNDEQNFTDRAIIDKRGKIVGFKQLSKSKIKSGCSEVVCHSLPEPAS
;
A
#
# COMPACT_ATOMS: atom_id res chain seq x y z
N MET A 1 -35.41 33.68 15.66
CA MET A 1 -35.21 32.31 15.11
C MET A 1 -34.60 32.25 13.70
N LYS A 2 -34.56 33.32 12.90
CA LYS A 2 -33.97 33.30 11.54
C LYS A 2 -32.43 33.39 11.50
N ILE A 3 -31.80 34.01 12.50
CA ILE A 3 -30.34 34.21 12.57
C ILE A 3 -29.57 32.91 12.83
N VAL A 4 -30.15 31.98 13.61
CA VAL A 4 -29.53 30.67 13.93
C VAL A 4 -29.47 29.75 12.69
N LEU A 5 -30.46 29.83 11.80
CA LEU A 5 -30.50 29.03 10.57
C LEU A 5 -29.42 29.49 9.56
N ILE A 6 -29.12 30.79 9.53
CA ILE A 6 -28.09 31.36 8.65
C ILE A 6 -26.70 30.93 9.11
N PHE A 7 -26.42 30.90 10.42
CA PHE A 7 -25.16 30.37 10.94
C PHE A 7 -24.97 28.88 10.65
N LEU A 8 -26.04 28.06 10.75
CA LEU A 8 -26.02 26.64 10.40
C LEU A 8 -25.81 26.38 8.90
N LEU A 9 -26.33 27.26 8.03
CA LEU A 9 -26.09 27.17 6.59
C LEU A 9 -24.66 27.58 6.20
N ILE A 10 -24.08 28.58 6.88
CA ILE A 10 -22.71 29.03 6.62
C ILE A 10 -21.68 27.99 7.10
N THR A 11 -21.88 27.34 8.25
CA THR A 11 -21.00 26.25 8.71
C THR A 11 -21.10 25.00 7.83
N GLY A 12 -22.29 24.71 7.27
CA GLY A 12 -22.49 23.63 6.30
C GLY A 12 -21.75 23.81 4.96
N VAL A 13 -21.48 25.06 4.54
CA VAL A 13 -20.75 25.36 3.30
C VAL A 13 -19.23 25.33 3.50
N TYR A 14 -18.73 25.69 4.69
CA TYR A 14 -17.30 25.61 5.01
C TYR A 14 -16.77 24.17 5.14
N ALA A 15 -17.64 23.16 5.23
CA ALA A 15 -17.26 21.75 5.17
C ALA A 15 -16.73 21.31 3.77
N LYS A 16 -16.86 22.17 2.75
CA LYS A 16 -16.26 21.96 1.41
C LYS A 16 -15.06 22.88 1.20
N SER A 17 -13.87 22.44 1.59
CA SER A 17 -12.64 22.53 0.77
C SER A 17 -11.35 22.31 1.58
N GLY A 18 -11.16 21.11 2.13
CA GLY A 18 -9.77 20.66 2.27
C GLY A 18 -9.13 20.71 0.86
N LYS A 19 -8.11 21.55 0.65
CA LYS A 19 -7.40 21.58 -0.63
C LYS A 19 -6.82 20.19 -0.89
N TRP A 20 -6.97 19.68 -2.11
CA TRP A 20 -6.31 18.44 -2.51
C TRP A 20 -4.80 18.62 -2.39
N LYS A 21 -4.15 17.73 -1.64
CA LYS A 21 -2.71 17.70 -1.48
C LYS A 21 -2.14 16.47 -2.19
N ASN A 22 -0.93 16.57 -2.72
CA ASN A 22 -0.22 15.38 -3.20
C ASN A 22 0.15 14.54 -1.98
N ILE A 23 0.01 13.22 -2.09
CA ILE A 23 0.54 12.30 -1.11
C ILE A 23 1.94 11.88 -1.55
N GLU A 24 2.87 11.82 -0.62
CA GLU A 24 4.18 11.25 -0.92
C GLU A 24 4.04 9.74 -1.09
N PRO A 25 4.90 9.09 -1.89
CA PRO A 25 4.96 7.64 -1.94
C PRO A 25 5.20 7.04 -0.55
N PHE A 26 4.58 5.89 -0.30
CA PHE A 26 4.64 5.19 0.99
C PHE A 26 6.05 5.01 1.57
N ASN A 27 7.05 4.76 0.72
CA ASN A 27 8.45 4.57 1.11
C ASN A 27 9.21 5.87 1.44
N LYS A 28 8.59 7.05 1.31
CA LYS A 28 9.21 8.35 1.63
C LYS A 28 8.78 8.90 2.99
N HIS A 29 7.72 8.35 3.59
CA HIS A 29 7.27 8.80 4.89
C HIS A 29 8.26 8.43 6.00
N SER A 30 8.66 9.42 6.80
CA SER A 30 9.45 9.18 8.01
C SER A 30 8.58 8.53 9.10
N ALA A 31 9.22 7.91 10.09
CA ALA A 31 8.49 7.29 11.20
C ALA A 31 7.59 8.29 11.96
N ASN A 32 8.01 9.56 12.05
CA ASN A 32 7.26 10.63 12.72
C ASN A 32 5.99 11.07 11.95
N ALA A 33 5.82 10.61 10.70
CA ALA A 33 4.58 10.82 9.96
C ALA A 33 3.44 9.92 10.44
N TYR A 34 3.74 8.92 11.28
CA TYR A 34 2.77 7.98 11.84
C TYR A 34 2.59 8.24 13.34
N GLN A 35 1.34 8.30 13.79
CA GLN A 35 0.93 8.45 15.18
C GLN A 35 0.62 7.08 15.77
N LEU A 36 1.65 6.27 16.02
CA LEU A 36 1.44 5.02 16.74
C LEU A 36 0.88 5.30 18.14
N LYS A 37 0.11 4.35 18.69
CA LYS A 37 -0.32 4.40 20.10
C LYS A 37 0.86 4.66 21.02
N GLU A 38 0.61 5.44 22.07
CA GLU A 38 1.66 5.97 22.95
C GLU A 38 2.53 4.90 23.61
N ASP A 39 2.04 3.67 23.78
CA ASP A 39 2.78 2.58 24.40
C ASP A 39 3.66 1.78 23.42
N ILE A 40 3.68 2.15 22.14
CA ILE A 40 4.42 1.48 21.07
C ILE A 40 5.72 2.23 20.75
N ASP A 41 6.85 1.53 20.78
CA ASP A 41 8.15 2.07 20.35
C ASP A 41 8.44 1.73 18.87
N VAL A 42 8.02 0.55 18.40
CA VAL A 42 8.28 0.09 17.02
C VAL A 42 7.11 -0.70 16.46
N LEU A 43 6.76 -0.46 15.20
CA LEU A 43 5.90 -1.30 14.38
C LEU A 43 6.67 -1.71 13.11
N GLU A 44 6.76 -3.01 12.85
CA GLU A 44 7.34 -3.56 11.62
C GLU A 44 6.35 -4.48 10.90
N ILE A 45 6.29 -4.38 9.58
CA ILE A 45 5.70 -5.41 8.71
C ILE A 45 6.85 -6.09 7.99
N ARG A 46 7.02 -7.38 8.26
CA ARG A 46 8.11 -8.20 7.75
C ARG A 46 7.57 -9.18 6.72
N ALA A 47 8.30 -9.40 5.64
CA ALA A 47 8.02 -10.48 4.69
C ALA A 47 9.10 -11.55 4.66
N TYR A 48 8.64 -12.79 4.59
CA TYR A 48 9.42 -14.02 4.64
C TYR A 48 9.23 -14.80 3.34
N GLY A 49 10.31 -15.26 2.73
CA GLY A 49 10.25 -16.15 1.56
C GLY A 49 9.85 -17.57 1.94
N ILE A 50 8.87 -18.16 1.25
CA ILE A 50 8.40 -19.54 1.50
C ILE A 50 9.39 -20.58 0.96
N ARG A 51 10.15 -20.25 -0.09
CA ARG A 51 11.11 -21.17 -0.75
C ARG A 51 12.56 -21.03 -0.29
N SER A 52 12.82 -20.09 0.62
CA SER A 52 14.16 -19.79 1.07
C SER A 52 14.48 -20.62 2.30
N GLN A 53 15.42 -21.57 2.13
CA GLN A 53 16.19 -22.20 3.21
C GLN A 53 16.86 -21.19 4.17
N TYR A 54 16.87 -19.90 3.81
CA TYR A 54 17.22 -18.80 4.70
C TYR A 54 15.97 -18.27 5.40
N LYS A 55 15.91 -18.45 6.73
CA LYS A 55 14.92 -17.85 7.66
C LYS A 55 15.03 -16.32 7.77
N THR A 56 15.62 -15.65 6.78
CA THR A 56 15.81 -14.21 6.76
C THR A 56 14.55 -13.53 6.26
N TYR A 57 14.20 -12.44 6.90
CA TYR A 57 13.08 -11.59 6.49
C TYR A 57 13.62 -10.29 5.92
N HIS A 58 12.81 -9.62 5.11
CA HIS A 58 13.00 -8.21 4.82
C HIS A 58 11.91 -7.40 5.53
N THR A 59 12.28 -6.24 6.05
CA THR A 59 11.31 -5.29 6.61
C THR A 59 10.70 -4.52 5.46
N SER A 60 9.44 -4.80 5.15
CA SER A 60 8.70 -4.08 4.11
C SER A 60 8.26 -2.71 4.62
N ILE A 61 7.91 -2.62 5.90
CA ILE A 61 7.54 -1.38 6.58
C ILE A 61 8.16 -1.39 7.97
N GLY A 62 8.82 -0.30 8.36
CA GLY A 62 9.38 -0.13 9.70
C GLY A 62 9.14 1.28 10.20
N ILE A 63 8.32 1.41 11.24
CA ILE A 63 7.98 2.67 11.91
C ILE A 63 8.63 2.61 13.29
N TYR A 64 9.64 3.44 13.51
CA TYR A 64 10.41 3.51 14.76
C TYR A 64 10.18 4.87 15.41
N VAL A 65 9.34 4.92 16.44
CA VAL A 65 9.08 6.15 17.21
C VAL A 65 10.35 6.62 17.90
N LYS A 66 11.09 5.67 18.48
CA LYS A 66 12.45 5.90 18.97
C LYS A 66 13.47 5.40 17.95
N PRO A 67 14.52 6.18 17.63
CA PRO A 67 15.65 5.70 16.85
C PRO A 67 16.21 4.41 17.44
N LYS A 68 16.63 3.46 16.58
CA LYS A 68 17.20 2.17 17.01
C LYS A 68 18.36 2.32 18.01
N LYS A 69 19.12 3.41 17.92
CA LYS A 69 20.24 3.74 18.82
C LYS A 69 19.81 3.99 20.28
N GLU A 70 18.57 4.41 20.50
CA GLU A 70 18.00 4.67 21.83
C GLU A 70 17.37 3.41 22.44
N LEU A 71 17.11 2.38 21.61
CA LEU A 71 16.67 1.08 22.09
C LEU A 71 17.88 0.25 22.53
N SER A 72 17.75 -0.46 23.66
CA SER A 72 18.86 -1.30 24.13
C SER A 72 19.23 -2.37 23.09
N LYS A 73 20.54 -2.61 22.88
CA LYS A 73 21.03 -3.62 21.92
C LYS A 73 20.39 -5.00 22.14
N LYS A 74 20.18 -5.37 23.42
CA LYS A 74 19.51 -6.62 23.81
C LYS A 74 18.07 -6.67 23.32
N LEU A 75 17.32 -5.58 23.46
CA LEU A 75 15.93 -5.49 23.02
C LEU A 75 15.81 -5.51 21.50
N VAL A 76 16.64 -4.74 20.79
CA VAL A 76 16.69 -4.75 19.32
C VAL A 76 17.00 -6.15 18.79
N LYS A 77 18.00 -6.84 19.38
CA LYS A 77 18.36 -8.22 19.01
C LYS A 77 17.22 -9.21 19.31
N LYS A 78 16.49 -9.02 20.43
CA LYS A 78 15.32 -9.85 20.76
C LYS A 78 14.18 -9.62 19.75
N PHE A 79 13.93 -8.36 19.39
CA PHE A 79 12.87 -7.98 18.45
C PHE A 79 13.15 -8.46 17.03
N SER A 80 14.39 -8.32 16.53
CA SER A 80 14.76 -8.82 15.20
C SER A 80 14.70 -10.35 15.11
N LYS A 81 15.00 -11.06 16.22
CA LYS A 81 14.90 -12.52 16.30
C LYS A 81 13.49 -13.04 16.58
N ALA A 82 12.49 -12.18 16.78
CA ALA A 82 11.13 -12.61 17.04
C ALA A 82 10.63 -13.46 15.87
N THR A 83 10.26 -14.71 16.16
CA THR A 83 9.78 -15.66 15.15
C THR A 83 8.37 -15.29 14.71
N LEU A 84 8.08 -15.57 13.43
CA LEU A 84 6.73 -15.48 12.90
C LEU A 84 5.75 -16.32 13.73
N ASN A 85 4.53 -15.82 13.87
CA ASN A 85 3.44 -16.63 14.38
C ASN A 85 3.15 -17.73 13.34
N SER A 86 3.18 -18.99 13.79
CA SER A 86 3.05 -20.18 12.94
C SER A 86 1.64 -20.37 12.35
N SER A 87 0.67 -19.56 12.77
CA SER A 87 -0.65 -19.53 12.14
C SER A 87 -0.53 -19.30 10.64
N ARG A 88 -1.10 -20.24 9.87
CA ARG A 88 -1.28 -20.07 8.41
C ARG A 88 -2.37 -19.06 8.06
N LYS A 89 -3.23 -18.72 9.01
CA LYS A 89 -4.27 -17.70 8.86
C LYS A 89 -3.65 -16.33 9.10
N GLY A 90 -3.65 -15.50 8.06
CA GLY A 90 -3.27 -14.09 8.12
C GLY A 90 -3.65 -13.41 6.81
N ASP A 91 -4.11 -12.17 6.89
CA ASP A 91 -4.61 -11.39 5.75
C ASP A 91 -3.71 -10.21 5.38
N ILE A 92 -2.57 -10.05 6.09
CA ILE A 92 -1.53 -9.09 5.73
C ILE A 92 -0.91 -9.53 4.40
N ARG A 93 -1.42 -8.94 3.32
CA ARG A 93 -0.95 -9.17 1.95
C ARG A 93 -0.04 -8.03 1.57
N ILE A 94 1.19 -8.36 1.21
CA ILE A 94 2.07 -7.38 0.57
C ILE A 94 1.75 -7.39 -0.92
N PRO A 95 1.23 -6.30 -1.48
CA PRO A 95 1.02 -6.22 -2.92
C PRO A 95 2.37 -6.26 -3.65
N PRO A 96 2.37 -6.62 -4.94
CA PRO A 96 2.16 -7.95 -5.53
C PRO A 96 3.47 -8.74 -5.72
N ASP A 97 4.60 -8.28 -5.16
CA ASP A 97 5.92 -8.60 -5.71
C ASP A 97 6.52 -9.94 -5.32
N PHE A 98 5.87 -10.70 -4.44
CA PHE A 98 6.43 -11.99 -4.04
C PHE A 98 5.35 -13.04 -3.90
N LYS A 99 4.97 -13.63 -5.04
CA LYS A 99 4.33 -14.95 -5.05
C LYS A 99 5.19 -15.87 -4.19
N GLY A 100 4.60 -16.34 -3.09
CA GLY A 100 5.30 -17.19 -2.14
C GLY A 100 6.05 -16.45 -1.04
N ASN A 101 5.66 -15.23 -0.67
CA ASN A 101 6.03 -14.65 0.62
C ASN A 101 4.87 -14.64 1.60
N ILE A 102 5.19 -14.78 2.89
CA ILE A 102 4.25 -14.60 4.00
C ILE A 102 4.63 -13.31 4.72
N SER A 103 3.65 -12.46 5.01
CA SER A 103 3.89 -11.18 5.69
C SER A 103 3.24 -11.15 7.06
N ARG A 104 3.94 -10.58 8.03
CA ARG A 104 3.53 -10.56 9.44
C ARG A 104 3.89 -9.22 10.08
N GLY A 105 3.01 -8.74 10.95
CA GLY A 105 3.22 -7.54 11.74
C GLY A 105 3.93 -7.87 13.05
N PHE A 106 4.78 -6.97 13.53
CA PHE A 106 5.49 -7.07 14.78
C PHE A 106 5.45 -5.72 15.49
N VAL A 107 5.11 -5.73 16.77
CA VAL A 107 5.13 -4.53 17.60
C VAL A 107 6.07 -4.74 18.78
N LEU A 108 6.88 -3.73 19.05
CA LEU A 108 7.65 -3.59 20.28
C LEU A 108 7.02 -2.50 21.14
N TYR A 109 6.51 -2.89 22.30
CA TYR A 109 5.97 -1.95 23.28
C TYR A 109 7.08 -1.35 24.14
N LYS A 110 6.80 -0.18 24.75
CA LYS A 110 7.70 0.54 25.67
C LYS A 110 8.15 -0.30 26.86
N ASN A 111 7.31 -1.23 27.32
CA ASN A 111 7.65 -2.18 28.40
C ASN A 111 8.53 -3.36 27.94
N GLY A 112 8.98 -3.37 26.68
CA GLY A 112 9.81 -4.41 26.09
C GLY A 112 9.07 -5.70 25.69
N LYS A 113 7.73 -5.72 25.81
CA LYS A 113 6.90 -6.81 25.27
C LYS A 113 6.89 -6.75 23.74
N ILE A 114 6.89 -7.92 23.12
CA ILE A 114 6.84 -8.07 21.67
C ILE A 114 5.56 -8.79 21.32
N PHE A 115 4.75 -8.20 20.44
CA PHE A 115 3.55 -8.82 19.92
C PHE A 115 3.68 -9.12 18.43
N ARG A 116 3.01 -10.19 17.99
CA ARG A 116 3.12 -10.75 16.65
C ARG A 116 1.72 -10.82 16.06
N MET A 117 1.54 -10.20 14.90
CA MET A 117 0.24 -9.95 14.29
C MET A 117 0.14 -10.67 12.95
N ASN A 118 -1.00 -11.31 12.73
CA ASN A 118 -1.30 -11.98 11.47
C ASN A 118 -2.32 -11.19 10.64
N GLU A 119 -3.04 -10.27 11.28
CA GLU A 119 -4.16 -9.56 10.67
C GLU A 119 -3.85 -8.09 10.42
N MET A 120 -4.38 -7.55 9.33
CA MET A 120 -4.28 -6.12 9.00
C MET A 120 -5.00 -5.26 10.04
N SER A 121 -6.12 -5.75 10.59
CA SER A 121 -6.87 -5.12 11.67
C SER A 121 -6.00 -4.83 12.89
N ASP A 122 -5.14 -5.78 13.29
CA ASP A 122 -4.21 -5.61 14.40
C ASP A 122 -3.23 -4.45 14.12
N ILE A 123 -2.67 -4.40 12.90
CA ILE A 123 -1.75 -3.33 12.48
C ILE A 123 -2.45 -1.98 12.52
N ILE A 124 -3.66 -1.88 11.93
CA ILE A 124 -4.45 -0.65 11.91
C ILE A 124 -4.76 -0.21 13.35
N SER A 125 -5.06 -1.15 14.24
CA SER A 125 -5.33 -0.84 15.64
C SER A 125 -4.13 -0.24 16.38
N CYS A 126 -2.90 -0.44 15.88
CA CYS A 126 -1.68 0.17 16.43
C CYS A 126 -1.52 1.65 16.05
N LEU A 127 -2.20 2.11 15.00
CA LEU A 127 -2.14 3.49 14.51
C LEU A 127 -3.10 4.44 15.26
N GLY A 128 -4.00 3.92 16.10
CA GLY A 128 -5.02 4.77 16.75
C GLY A 128 -6.07 5.30 15.76
N GLU A 129 -6.45 6.57 15.87
CA GLU A 129 -7.27 7.23 14.85
C GLU A 129 -6.41 7.59 13.64
N ILE A 130 -6.89 7.29 12.44
CA ILE A 130 -6.22 7.67 11.19
C ILE A 130 -6.37 9.18 10.99
N ASP A 131 -5.30 9.91 11.30
CA ASP A 131 -5.28 11.37 11.32
C ASP A 131 -4.13 11.98 10.49
N THR A 132 -3.28 11.14 9.90
CA THR A 132 -2.23 11.54 8.96
C THR A 132 -2.39 10.91 7.57
N ALA A 133 -1.77 11.54 6.57
CA ALA A 133 -1.76 11.01 5.21
C ALA A 133 -0.96 9.70 5.11
N ALA A 134 0.11 9.56 5.89
CA ALA A 134 0.95 8.36 5.91
C ALA A 134 0.19 7.14 6.44
N GLU A 135 -0.61 7.32 7.49
CA GLU A 135 -1.50 6.29 8.02
C GLU A 135 -2.59 5.89 7.01
N ALA A 136 -3.23 6.88 6.38
CA ALA A 136 -4.23 6.62 5.35
C ALA A 136 -3.63 5.85 4.15
N GLN A 137 -2.39 6.16 3.78
CA GLN A 137 -1.69 5.42 2.74
C GLN A 137 -1.32 4.00 3.16
N LEU A 138 -0.89 3.81 4.42
CA LEU A 138 -0.63 2.49 4.99
C LEU A 138 -1.89 1.62 4.95
N VAL A 139 -3.05 2.18 5.29
CA VAL A 139 -4.35 1.51 5.21
C VAL A 139 -4.65 1.07 3.76
N LEU A 140 -4.49 1.97 2.78
CA LEU A 140 -4.66 1.58 1.36
C LEU A 140 -3.70 0.49 0.93
N TRP A 141 -2.46 0.55 1.42
CA TRP A 141 -1.43 -0.43 1.10
C TRP A 141 -1.77 -1.81 1.66
N LEU A 142 -2.20 -1.88 2.93
CA LEU A 142 -2.62 -3.13 3.58
C LEU A 142 -3.77 -3.78 2.80
N HIS A 143 -4.80 -3.00 2.44
CA HIS A 143 -5.92 -3.50 1.66
C HIS A 143 -5.60 -3.83 0.19
N SER A 144 -4.32 -3.74 -0.23
CA SER A 144 -3.88 -3.92 -1.61
C SER A 144 -4.61 -2.99 -2.60
N GLN A 145 -5.14 -1.87 -2.12
CA GLN A 145 -5.80 -0.83 -2.95
C GLN A 145 -4.82 0.26 -3.39
N TYR A 146 -3.59 0.18 -2.92
CA TYR A 146 -2.50 1.11 -3.29
C TYR A 146 -1.92 0.83 -4.68
N SER A 147 -2.02 -0.42 -5.17
CA SER A 147 -1.14 -0.89 -6.22
C SER A 147 -1.77 -0.99 -7.59
N GLY A 148 -3.03 -0.58 -7.84
CA GLY A 148 -3.69 -0.75 -9.14
C GLY A 148 -3.66 -2.18 -9.71
N VAL A 149 -3.19 -3.16 -8.93
CA VAL A 149 -3.04 -4.56 -9.34
C VAL A 149 -4.41 -5.19 -9.16
N LYS A 150 -5.24 -5.06 -10.19
CA LYS A 150 -6.39 -5.94 -10.33
C LYS A 150 -5.84 -7.32 -10.69
N GLN A 151 -5.99 -8.30 -9.79
CA GLN A 151 -5.93 -9.69 -10.22
C GLN A 151 -7.03 -9.85 -11.27
N THR A 152 -6.64 -10.08 -12.52
CA THR A 152 -7.61 -10.43 -13.55
C THR A 152 -8.23 -11.78 -13.17
N ALA A 153 -9.51 -11.97 -13.45
CA ALA A 153 -10.25 -13.21 -13.14
C ALA A 153 -9.61 -14.50 -13.72
N LYS A 154 -8.59 -14.36 -14.58
CA LYS A 154 -7.85 -15.46 -15.23
C LYS A 154 -6.42 -15.65 -14.71
N GLY A 155 -6.07 -15.09 -13.55
CA GLY A 155 -4.77 -15.33 -12.90
C GLY A 155 -3.54 -14.77 -13.63
N LYS A 156 -3.73 -14.02 -14.73
CA LYS A 156 -2.64 -13.31 -15.41
C LYS A 156 -2.28 -12.08 -14.58
N LEU A 157 -1.05 -12.05 -14.07
CA LEU A 157 -0.46 -10.85 -13.49
C LEU A 157 -0.39 -9.79 -14.57
N SER A 158 -1.13 -8.70 -14.38
CA SER A 158 -0.81 -7.46 -15.04
C SER A 158 0.42 -6.86 -14.33
N TYR A 159 1.42 -6.48 -15.12
CA TYR A 159 2.67 -5.90 -14.64
C TYR A 159 2.37 -4.61 -13.87
N ARG A 160 3.21 -4.30 -12.87
CA ARG A 160 3.01 -3.20 -11.90
C ARG A 160 2.48 -1.94 -12.59
N PRO A 161 1.32 -1.41 -12.18
CA PRO A 161 0.93 -0.11 -12.70
C PRO A 161 1.88 0.94 -12.15
N ALA A 162 2.31 1.83 -13.02
CA ALA A 162 2.98 3.04 -12.61
C ALA A 162 1.93 3.91 -11.89
N VAL A 163 2.05 4.04 -10.57
CA VAL A 163 1.29 5.06 -9.82
C VAL A 163 1.82 6.40 -10.28
N LEU A 164 1.06 7.09 -11.11
CA LEU A 164 1.48 8.35 -11.73
C LEU A 164 1.30 9.52 -10.77
N ASN A 165 0.19 9.51 -10.03
CA ASN A 165 -0.17 10.62 -9.15
C ASN A 165 -1.19 10.15 -8.12
N GLN A 166 -0.94 10.44 -6.85
CA GLN A 166 -1.91 10.22 -5.79
C GLN A 166 -2.13 11.52 -5.03
N LYS A 167 -3.41 11.87 -4.83
CA LYS A 167 -3.84 13.07 -4.11
C LYS A 167 -4.77 12.68 -2.99
N TYR A 168 -4.75 13.44 -1.91
CA TYR A 168 -5.63 13.22 -0.76
C TYR A 168 -6.28 14.53 -0.31
N ARG A 169 -7.37 14.36 0.43
CA ARG A 169 -8.01 15.42 1.19
C ARG A 169 -8.48 14.85 2.53
N LYS A 170 -8.18 15.56 3.62
CA LYS A 170 -8.72 15.27 4.94
C LYS A 170 -10.18 15.73 5.02
N THR A 171 -11.01 14.91 5.62
CA THR A 171 -12.45 15.14 5.86
C THR A 171 -12.73 14.92 7.34
N GLU A 172 -13.89 15.35 7.82
CA GLU A 172 -14.30 15.10 9.22
C GLU A 172 -14.38 13.60 9.55
N LYS A 173 -14.69 12.77 8.54
CA LYS A 173 -14.86 11.32 8.69
C LYS A 173 -13.58 10.52 8.48
N GLY A 174 -12.48 11.15 8.07
CA GLY A 174 -11.21 10.49 7.72
C GLY A 174 -10.62 11.06 6.43
N TYR A 175 -10.28 10.22 5.46
CA TYR A 175 -9.55 10.60 4.25
C TYR A 175 -10.28 10.24 2.97
N GLU A 176 -10.24 11.15 1.99
CA GLU A 176 -10.56 10.86 0.60
C GLU A 176 -9.25 10.85 -0.21
N ILE A 177 -8.98 9.76 -0.92
CA ILE A 177 -7.77 9.57 -1.71
C ILE A 177 -8.15 9.28 -3.15
N VAL A 178 -7.54 9.99 -4.09
CA VAL A 178 -7.66 9.77 -5.53
C VAL A 178 -6.31 9.31 -6.07
N THR A 179 -6.30 8.14 -6.68
CA THR A 179 -5.10 7.53 -7.26
C THR A 179 -5.25 7.47 -8.78
N LYS A 180 -4.29 8.04 -9.50
CA LYS A 180 -4.15 7.92 -10.95
C LYS A 180 -2.99 6.99 -11.27
N TYR A 181 -3.24 6.00 -12.11
CA TYR A 181 -2.23 5.02 -12.49
C TYR A 181 -2.45 4.50 -13.91
N THR A 182 -1.38 4.00 -14.51
CA THR A 182 -1.42 3.36 -15.83
C THR A 182 -1.18 1.88 -15.68
N ILE A 183 -2.04 1.06 -16.30
CA ILE A 183 -1.80 -0.37 -16.49
C ILE A 183 -1.36 -0.56 -17.94
N SER A 184 -0.25 -1.30 -18.12
CA SER A 184 0.14 -1.85 -19.42
C SER A 184 -0.17 -3.35 -19.47
N HIS A 185 -0.80 -3.79 -20.56
CA HIS A 185 -1.09 -5.18 -20.84
C HIS A 185 -0.40 -5.61 -22.12
N SER A 186 0.64 -6.42 -21.96
CA SER A 186 1.32 -7.08 -23.07
C SER A 186 0.70 -8.46 -23.33
N TYR A 187 0.36 -8.74 -24.58
CA TYR A 187 -0.16 -10.05 -24.98
C TYR A 187 0.29 -10.41 -26.40
N SER A 188 0.51 -11.70 -26.64
CA SER A 188 0.72 -12.21 -27.99
C SER A 188 -0.63 -12.35 -28.68
N ARG A 189 -0.76 -11.74 -29.87
CA ARG A 189 -1.93 -11.90 -30.73
C ARG A 189 -1.76 -13.08 -31.69
N SER A 190 -0.52 -13.33 -32.10
CA SER A 190 -0.08 -14.49 -32.87
C SER A 190 1.35 -14.89 -32.45
N LYS A 191 1.86 -16.01 -32.98
CA LYS A 191 3.23 -16.48 -32.72
C LYS A 191 4.31 -15.40 -32.98
N TRP A 192 4.03 -14.46 -33.88
CA TRP A 192 4.99 -13.47 -34.35
C TRP A 192 4.59 -12.03 -34.03
N GLU A 193 3.51 -11.81 -33.28
CA GLU A 193 2.98 -10.47 -33.02
C GLU A 193 2.74 -10.27 -31.52
N TRP A 194 3.40 -9.27 -30.95
CA TRP A 194 3.20 -8.82 -29.57
C TRP A 194 2.49 -7.48 -29.56
N CYS A 195 1.37 -7.44 -28.86
CA CYS A 195 0.58 -6.23 -28.66
C CYS A 195 0.77 -5.69 -27.25
N ASN A 196 0.76 -4.37 -27.12
CA ASN A 196 0.79 -3.65 -25.85
C ASN A 196 -0.39 -2.69 -25.79
N ASP A 197 -1.24 -2.86 -24.79
CA ASP A 197 -2.35 -1.95 -24.49
C ASP A 197 -2.06 -1.20 -23.19
N GLU A 198 -2.07 0.12 -23.26
CA GLU A 198 -1.94 0.98 -22.10
C GLU A 198 -3.26 1.68 -21.77
N GLN A 199 -3.64 1.64 -20.50
CA GLN A 199 -4.88 2.23 -19.99
C GLN A 199 -4.59 3.04 -18.73
N ASN A 200 -5.13 4.26 -18.69
CA ASN A 200 -5.17 5.10 -17.51
C ASN A 200 -6.42 4.80 -16.68
N PHE A 201 -6.23 4.77 -15.37
CA PHE A 201 -7.28 4.58 -14.38
C PHE A 201 -7.21 5.72 -13.38
N THR A 202 -8.38 6.17 -12.93
CA THR A 202 -8.49 7.04 -11.77
C THR A 202 -9.45 6.38 -10.79
N ASP A 203 -8.96 6.04 -9.60
CA ASP A 203 -9.76 5.45 -8.53
C ASP A 203 -9.87 6.42 -7.36
N ARG A 204 -10.99 6.32 -6.62
CA ARG A 204 -11.23 7.04 -5.38
C ARG A 204 -11.48 6.06 -4.26
N ALA A 205 -10.78 6.24 -3.15
CA ALA A 205 -11.00 5.57 -1.88
C ALA A 205 -11.43 6.56 -0.80
N ILE A 206 -12.33 6.14 0.09
CA ILE A 206 -12.73 6.85 1.30
C ILE A 206 -12.37 5.96 2.48
N ILE A 207 -11.55 6.46 3.38
CA ILE A 207 -11.04 5.77 4.55
C ILE A 207 -11.58 6.49 5.77
N ASP A 208 -12.22 5.76 6.68
CA ASP A 208 -12.67 6.35 7.93
C ASP A 208 -11.53 6.49 8.95
N LYS A 209 -11.78 7.22 10.04
CA LYS A 209 -10.82 7.37 11.15
C LYS A 209 -10.41 6.06 11.81
N ARG A 210 -11.14 4.96 11.60
CA ARG A 210 -10.81 3.63 12.14
C ARG A 210 -9.96 2.80 11.17
N GLY A 211 -9.58 3.37 10.03
CA GLY A 211 -8.81 2.69 8.99
C GLY A 211 -9.63 1.71 8.15
N LYS A 212 -10.96 1.82 8.12
CA LYS A 212 -11.79 1.03 7.22
C LYS A 212 -11.97 1.77 5.90
N ILE A 213 -11.84 1.06 4.78
CA ILE A 213 -12.26 1.57 3.46
C ILE A 213 -13.78 1.50 3.38
N VAL A 214 -14.45 2.65 3.56
CA VAL A 214 -15.92 2.78 3.55
C VAL A 214 -16.47 3.10 2.16
N GLY A 215 -15.61 3.43 1.21
CA GLY A 215 -15.99 3.60 -0.18
C GLY A 215 -14.80 3.42 -1.12
N PHE A 216 -15.02 2.70 -2.23
CA PHE A 216 -14.04 2.56 -3.30
C PHE A 216 -14.77 2.63 -4.64
N LYS A 217 -14.33 3.52 -5.55
CA LYS A 217 -14.97 3.72 -6.84
C LYS A 217 -13.95 4.08 -7.91
N GLN A 218 -14.01 3.38 -9.04
CA GLN A 218 -13.32 3.81 -10.25
C GLN A 218 -14.05 5.03 -10.84
N LEU A 219 -13.35 6.16 -10.92
CA LEU A 219 -13.85 7.43 -11.43
C LEU A 219 -13.75 7.51 -12.95
N SER A 220 -12.65 7.02 -13.52
CA SER A 220 -12.46 7.04 -14.98
C SER A 220 -11.57 5.90 -15.48
N LYS A 221 -11.70 5.63 -16.78
CA LYS A 221 -10.88 4.71 -17.57
C LYS A 221 -10.64 5.34 -18.92
N SER A 222 -9.40 5.38 -19.40
CA SER A 222 -9.11 5.84 -20.76
C SER A 222 -7.98 5.04 -21.38
N LYS A 223 -8.10 4.74 -22.68
CA LYS A 223 -7.04 4.08 -23.46
C LYS A 223 -5.98 5.14 -23.81
N ILE A 224 -4.70 4.81 -23.63
CA ILE A 224 -3.58 5.72 -23.94
C ILE A 224 -2.97 5.32 -25.27
N LYS A 225 -2.52 4.07 -25.35
CA LYS A 225 -1.77 3.54 -26.48
C LYS A 225 -2.19 2.09 -26.70
N SER A 226 -2.21 1.70 -27.96
CA SER A 226 -2.41 0.33 -28.37
C SER A 226 -1.69 0.15 -29.68
N GLY A 227 -0.82 -0.84 -29.72
CA GLY A 227 -0.01 -1.12 -30.88
C GLY A 227 0.51 -2.54 -30.79
N CYS A 228 0.73 -3.12 -31.96
CA CYS A 228 1.34 -4.42 -32.10
C CYS A 228 2.64 -4.27 -32.88
N SER A 229 3.61 -5.11 -32.55
CA SER A 229 4.90 -5.15 -33.20
C SER A 229 5.19 -6.59 -33.60
N GLU A 230 5.67 -6.77 -34.83
CA GLU A 230 6.14 -8.06 -35.30
C GLU A 230 7.47 -8.40 -34.64
N VAL A 231 7.64 -9.67 -34.26
CA VAL A 231 8.92 -10.19 -33.77
C VAL A 231 9.82 -10.40 -34.96
N VAL A 232 10.76 -9.48 -35.18
CA VAL A 232 11.83 -9.68 -36.15
C VAL A 232 12.80 -10.70 -35.55
N CYS A 233 12.69 -11.96 -35.96
CA CYS A 233 13.72 -12.93 -35.70
C CYS A 233 14.91 -12.60 -36.60
N HIS A 234 15.95 -11.99 -36.04
CA HIS A 234 17.24 -11.96 -36.72
C HIS A 234 17.68 -13.41 -36.92
N SER A 235 17.75 -13.86 -38.17
CA SER A 235 18.40 -15.10 -38.53
C SER A 235 19.84 -15.04 -38.00
N LEU A 236 20.22 -16.05 -37.21
CA LEU A 236 21.62 -16.20 -36.81
C LEU A 236 22.45 -16.30 -38.10
N PRO A 237 23.61 -15.63 -38.17
CA PRO A 237 24.49 -15.77 -39.33
C PRO A 237 24.80 -17.26 -39.51
N GLU A 238 24.66 -17.75 -40.74
CA GLU A 238 25.04 -19.11 -41.08
C GLU A 238 26.51 -19.33 -40.67
N PRO A 239 26.85 -20.46 -40.04
CA PRO A 239 28.23 -20.75 -39.71
C PRO A 239 29.04 -20.80 -41.01
N ALA A 240 30.12 -20.01 -41.07
CA ALA A 240 31.04 -20.01 -42.19
C ALA A 240 31.60 -21.42 -42.39
N SER A 241 31.37 -21.99 -43.57
CA SER A 241 31.89 -23.28 -44.04
C SER A 241 33.36 -23.21 -44.36
#